data_AF-A0A0L0LMJ5-F1
#
_entry.id   AF-A0A0L0LMJ5-F1
#
_cell.length_a   1.000
_cell.length_b   1.000
_cell.length_c   1.000
_cell.angle_alpha   90.00
_cell.angle_beta   90.00
_cell.angle_gamma   90.00
#
_symmetry.space_group_name_H-M   'P 1'
#
loop_
_entity.id
_entity.type
_entity.pdbx_description
1 polymer ?
#
loop_
_entity_poly.entity_id
_entity_poly.type
_entity_poly.pdbx_seq_one_letter_code
_entity_poly.pdbx_strand_id
1 'polypeptide(L)'
;MAALHVFSVIGAAIAVVLADEQGIEWFLGKKRTLEERSVRWSHIFVSIGLAAALLTGGLMFIDRAEYLIHNPAFLLKMDFVLALVVNGFFIERISSLATKYSFSELTREEKTKALVSGAVSMAGWVGAALLGLLLVYG
;
A
#
# COMPACT_ATOMS: atom_id res chain seq x y z
N MET A 1 -16.78 -0.57 15.38
CA MET A 1 -15.37 -0.80 14.99
C MET A 1 -15.21 -1.39 13.60
N ALA A 2 -15.86 -2.51 13.27
CA ALA A 2 -15.75 -3.14 11.95
C ALA A 2 -16.08 -2.21 10.76
N ALA A 3 -17.19 -1.47 10.82
CA ALA A 3 -17.54 -0.52 9.75
C ALA A 3 -16.46 0.55 9.55
N LEU A 4 -15.93 1.13 10.63
CA LEU A 4 -14.85 2.12 10.58
C LEU A 4 -13.57 1.55 9.98
N HIS A 5 -13.23 0.30 10.31
CA HIS A 5 -12.09 -0.39 9.71
C HIS A 5 -12.29 -0.59 8.20
N VAL A 6 -13.46 -1.07 7.78
CA VAL A 6 -13.79 -1.26 6.36
C VAL A 6 -13.74 0.07 5.60
N PHE A 7 -14.31 1.15 6.13
CA PHE A 7 -14.21 2.48 5.51
C PHE A 7 -12.75 2.95 5.40
N SER A 8 -11.93 2.70 6.42
CA SER A 8 -10.51 3.06 6.39
C SER A 8 -9.75 2.29 5.30
N VAL A 9 -10.02 0.99 5.16
CA VAL A 9 -9.42 0.14 4.11
C VAL A 9 -9.88 0.56 2.72
N ILE A 10 -11.18 0.84 2.52
CA ILE A 10 -11.70 1.32 1.24
C ILE A 10 -11.09 2.68 0.87
N GLY A 11 -11.02 3.61 1.83
CA GLY A 11 -10.40 4.91 1.62
C GLY A 11 -8.93 4.79 1.22
N ALA A 12 -8.18 3.91 1.89
CA ALA A 12 -6.79 3.62 1.53
C ALA A 12 -6.68 2.98 0.13
N ALA A 13 -7.55 2.02 -0.20
CA ALA A 13 -7.56 1.37 -1.51
C ALA A 13 -7.83 2.35 -2.65
N ILE A 14 -8.76 3.28 -2.47
CA ILE A 14 -9.02 4.36 -3.46
C ILE A 14 -7.77 5.23 -3.63
N ALA A 15 -7.15 5.66 -2.53
CA ALA A 15 -5.94 6.47 -2.58
C ALA A 15 -4.78 5.75 -3.31
N VAL A 16 -4.64 4.44 -3.09
CA VAL A 16 -3.64 3.59 -3.76
C VAL A 16 -3.93 3.49 -5.26
N VAL A 17 -5.17 3.21 -5.66
CA VAL A 17 -5.54 3.13 -7.08
C VAL A 17 -5.23 4.43 -7.83
N LEU A 18 -5.55 5.59 -7.22
CA LEU A 18 -5.25 6.90 -7.79
C LEU A 18 -3.74 7.20 -7.85
N ALA A 19 -2.95 6.66 -6.92
CA ALA A 19 -1.50 6.78 -6.94
C ALA A 19 -0.86 5.86 -7.99
N ASP A 20 -1.34 4.63 -8.09
CA ASP A 20 -0.86 3.61 -9.02
C ASP A 20 -1.16 3.99 -10.47
N GLU A 21 -2.31 4.61 -10.76
CA GLU A 21 -2.62 5.15 -12.08
C GLU A 21 -1.51 6.10 -12.56
N GLN A 22 -1.09 7.05 -11.71
CA GLN A 22 -0.01 7.98 -12.04
C GLN A 22 1.32 7.25 -12.23
N GLY A 23 1.64 6.29 -11.34
CA GLY A 23 2.85 5.48 -11.45
C GLY A 23 2.90 4.65 -12.74
N ILE A 24 1.78 4.06 -13.15
CA ILE A 24 1.63 3.28 -14.38
C ILE A 24 1.78 4.19 -15.60
N GLU A 25 1.16 5.37 -15.61
CA GLU A 25 1.32 6.32 -16.72
C GLU A 25 2.77 6.77 -16.91
N TRP A 26 3.49 6.99 -15.80
CA TRP A 26 4.93 7.30 -15.84
C TRP A 26 5.76 6.10 -16.31
N PHE A 27 5.47 4.90 -15.81
CA PHE A 27 6.13 3.66 -16.23
C PHE A 27 5.96 3.39 -17.74
N LEU A 28 4.75 3.60 -18.27
CA LEU A 28 4.43 3.46 -19.69
C LEU A 28 4.99 4.59 -20.55
N GLY A 29 5.63 5.60 -19.96
CA GLY A 29 6.18 6.76 -20.66
C GLY A 29 5.12 7.75 -21.17
N LYS A 30 3.84 7.60 -20.76
CA LYS A 30 2.77 8.57 -21.07
C LYS A 30 3.01 9.90 -20.36
N LYS A 31 3.60 9.85 -19.17
CA LYS A 31 4.08 11.02 -18.43
C LYS A 31 5.60 11.00 -18.34
N ARG A 32 6.24 12.09 -18.76
CA ARG A 32 7.71 12.22 -18.63
C ARG A 32 8.12 12.27 -17.17
N THR A 33 7.45 13.06 -16.35
CA THR A 33 7.68 13.12 -14.90
C THR A 33 6.34 13.23 -14.19
N LEU A 34 6.33 12.92 -12.90
CA LEU A 34 5.17 13.11 -12.04
C LEU A 34 5.20 14.50 -11.38
N GLU A 35 4.02 15.08 -11.15
CA GLU A 35 3.92 16.32 -10.39
C GLU A 35 4.22 16.05 -8.91
N GLU A 36 5.22 16.74 -8.36
CA GLU A 36 5.66 16.56 -6.96
C GLU A 36 4.53 16.76 -5.95
N ARG A 37 3.68 17.77 -6.16
CA ARG A 37 2.53 18.03 -5.30
C ARG A 37 1.55 16.86 -5.32
N SER A 38 1.24 16.32 -6.49
CA SER A 38 0.33 15.17 -6.64
C SER A 38 0.89 13.95 -5.92
N VAL A 39 2.16 13.60 -6.19
CA VAL A 39 2.85 12.48 -5.55
C VAL A 39 2.85 12.60 -4.03
N ARG A 40 3.14 13.79 -3.50
CA ARG A 40 3.14 14.05 -2.06
C ARG A 40 1.75 13.85 -1.45
N TRP A 41 0.71 14.37 -2.08
CA TRP A 41 -0.66 14.18 -1.60
C TRP A 41 -1.10 12.72 -1.66
N SER A 42 -0.80 12.01 -2.75
CA SER A 42 -1.04 10.57 -2.85
C SER A 42 -0.38 9.81 -1.71
N HIS A 43 0.90 10.06 -1.45
CA HIS A 43 1.62 9.42 -0.35
C HIS A 43 0.98 9.74 1.02
N ILE A 44 0.61 10.99 1.27
CA ILE A 44 -0.07 11.39 2.51
C ILE A 44 -1.41 10.65 2.66
N PHE A 45 -2.25 10.62 1.62
CA PHE A 45 -3.57 9.97 1.69
C PHE A 45 -3.45 8.46 1.91
N VAL A 46 -2.52 7.79 1.22
CA VAL A 46 -2.26 6.35 1.42
C VAL A 46 -1.75 6.11 2.85
N SER A 47 -0.82 6.93 3.34
CA SER A 47 -0.27 6.80 4.70
C SER A 47 -1.33 7.03 5.78
N ILE A 48 -2.21 8.03 5.63
CA ILE A 48 -3.34 8.25 6.54
C ILE A 48 -4.30 7.07 6.51
N GLY A 49 -4.65 6.57 5.32
CA GLY A 49 -5.54 5.43 5.16
C GLY A 49 -4.98 4.16 5.80
N LEU A 50 -3.69 3.87 5.57
CA LEU A 50 -2.99 2.75 6.19
C LEU A 50 -2.92 2.89 7.71
N ALA A 51 -2.59 4.08 8.22
CA ALA A 51 -2.57 4.35 9.66
C ALA A 51 -3.95 4.15 10.30
N ALA A 52 -5.01 4.64 9.67
CA ALA A 52 -6.39 4.45 10.13
C ALA A 52 -6.79 2.96 10.11
N ALA A 53 -6.42 2.22 9.06
CA ALA A 53 -6.65 0.78 8.97
C ALA A 53 -5.89 -0.01 10.06
N LEU A 54 -4.64 0.36 10.34
CA LEU A 54 -3.83 -0.22 11.40
C LEU A 54 -4.43 0.04 12.79
N LEU A 55 -4.81 1.28 13.08
CA LEU A 55 -5.40 1.66 14.38
C LEU A 55 -6.72 0.92 14.61
N THR A 56 -7.63 0.98 13.63
CA THR A 56 -8.94 0.33 13.73
C THR A 56 -8.83 -1.19 13.77
N GLY A 57 -7.91 -1.78 12.99
CA GLY A 57 -7.63 -3.21 13.00
C GLY A 57 -6.98 -3.67 14.31
N GLY A 58 -6.06 -2.88 14.85
CA GLY A 58 -5.44 -3.13 16.15
C GLY A 58 -6.45 -3.11 17.30
N LEU A 59 -7.40 -2.17 17.27
CA LEU A 59 -8.50 -2.15 18.24
C LEU A 59 -9.40 -3.40 18.11
N MET A 60 -9.71 -3.83 16.88
CA MET A 60 -10.45 -5.08 16.65
C MET A 60 -9.68 -6.35 17.06
N PHE A 61 -8.35 -6.30 17.03
CA PHE A 61 -7.48 -7.40 17.48
C PHE A 61 -7.58 -7.62 18.99
N ILE A 62 -7.65 -6.56 19.80
CA ILE A 62 -7.71 -6.66 21.27
C ILE A 62 -8.87 -7.56 21.72
N ASP A 63 -10.05 -7.42 21.11
CA ASP A 63 -11.24 -8.17 21.47
C ASP A 63 -11.14 -9.68 21.17
N ARG A 64 -10.23 -10.10 20.28
CA ARG A 64 -10.10 -11.49 19.79
C ARG A 64 -8.66 -11.98 19.76
N ALA A 65 -7.79 -11.39 20.56
CA ALA A 65 -6.34 -11.57 20.45
C ALA A 65 -5.93 -13.05 20.56
N GLU A 66 -6.47 -13.77 21.55
CA GLU A 66 -6.15 -15.19 21.81
C GLU A 66 -6.45 -16.10 20.61
N TYR A 67 -7.54 -15.85 19.89
CA TYR A 67 -7.86 -16.59 18.67
C TYR A 67 -6.97 -16.17 17.49
N LEU A 68 -6.78 -14.86 17.30
CA LEU A 68 -6.11 -14.32 16.11
C LEU A 68 -4.61 -14.65 16.08
N ILE A 69 -3.91 -14.67 17.21
CA ILE A 69 -2.48 -15.00 17.25
C ILE A 69 -2.16 -16.44 16.85
N HIS A 70 -3.15 -17.33 16.85
CA HIS A 70 -2.99 -18.73 16.42
C HIS A 70 -3.62 -19.00 15.05
N ASN A 71 -4.30 -18.02 14.45
CA ASN A 71 -4.91 -18.18 13.15
C ASN A 71 -3.89 -17.89 12.03
N PRO A 72 -3.56 -18.87 11.16
CA PRO A 72 -2.54 -18.70 10.13
C PRO A 72 -2.91 -17.62 9.09
N ALA A 73 -4.20 -17.45 8.78
CA ALA A 73 -4.64 -16.41 7.85
C ALA A 73 -4.45 -15.01 8.43
N PHE A 74 -4.61 -14.84 9.75
CA PHE A 74 -4.32 -13.58 10.42
C PHE A 74 -2.81 -13.27 10.43
N LEU A 75 -1.97 -14.25 10.75
CA LEU A 75 -0.51 -14.07 10.75
C LEU A 75 0.00 -13.68 9.35
N LEU A 76 -0.41 -14.42 8.32
CA LEU A 76 -0.02 -14.10 6.94
C LEU A 76 -0.57 -12.74 6.48
N LYS A 77 -1.76 -12.35 6.92
CA LYS A 77 -2.31 -11.00 6.68
C LYS A 77 -1.40 -9.93 7.29
N MET A 78 -0.91 -10.16 8.51
CA MET A 78 -0.02 -9.22 9.18
C MET A 78 1.34 -9.11 8.50
N ASP A 79 1.84 -10.19 7.87
CA ASP A 79 3.05 -10.13 7.03
C ASP A 79 2.87 -9.21 5.82
N PHE A 80 1.72 -9.29 5.13
CA PHE A 80 1.40 -8.37 4.04
C PHE A 80 1.28 -6.92 4.52
N VAL A 81 0.62 -6.70 5.67
CA VAL A 81 0.51 -5.37 6.27
C VAL A 81 1.89 -4.81 6.64
N LEU A 82 2.76 -5.63 7.21
CA LEU A 82 4.14 -5.25 7.52
C LEU A 82 4.92 -4.90 6.25
N ALA A 83 4.78 -5.71 5.20
CA ALA A 83 5.39 -5.43 3.89
C ALA A 83 4.91 -4.09 3.32
N LEU A 84 3.62 -3.75 3.44
CA LEU A 84 3.07 -2.45 3.03
C LEU A 84 3.69 -1.30 3.82
N VAL A 85 3.79 -1.42 5.15
CA VAL A 85 4.38 -0.40 6.02
C VAL A 85 5.84 -0.17 5.63
N VAL A 86 6.62 -1.24 5.48
CA VAL A 86 8.03 -1.15 5.08
C VAL A 86 8.15 -0.54 3.68
N ASN A 87 7.34 -1.00 2.71
CA ASN A 87 7.35 -0.48 1.35
C ASN A 87 6.99 1.01 1.26
N GLY A 88 6.14 1.51 2.17
CA GLY A 88 5.81 2.94 2.29
C GLY A 88 7.03 3.83 2.49
N PHE A 89 8.04 3.37 3.24
CA PHE A 89 9.30 4.12 3.41
C PHE A 89 10.21 4.05 2.17
N PHE A 90 10.19 2.93 1.43
CA PHE A 90 10.97 2.78 0.21
C PHE A 90 10.41 3.59 -0.96
N ILE A 91 9.07 3.63 -1.09
CA ILE A 91 8.41 4.29 -2.20
C ILE A 91 8.56 5.82 -2.15
N GLU A 92 8.78 6.42 -0.97
CA GLU A 92 9.10 7.84 -0.84
C GLU A 92 10.34 8.21 -1.66
N ARG A 93 11.41 7.42 -1.56
CA ARG A 93 12.64 7.66 -2.34
C ARG A 93 12.43 7.45 -3.83
N ILE A 94 11.72 6.38 -4.21
CA ILE A 94 11.45 6.04 -5.61
C ILE A 94 10.57 7.11 -6.27
N SER A 95 9.53 7.55 -5.58
CA SER A 95 8.61 8.57 -6.07
C SER A 95 9.30 9.92 -6.25
N SER A 96 10.30 10.26 -5.44
CA SER A 96 11.14 11.44 -5.66
C SER A 96 11.99 11.38 -6.94
N LEU A 97 12.32 10.19 -7.44
CA LEU A 97 12.98 10.02 -8.73
C LEU A 97 11.98 10.24 -9.87
N ALA A 98 10.74 9.73 -9.72
CA ALA A 98 9.69 9.89 -10.71
C ALA A 98 9.25 11.35 -10.94
N THR A 99 9.48 12.25 -9.98
CA THR A 99 9.22 13.69 -10.15
C THR A 99 10.33 14.42 -10.91
N LYS A 100 11.53 13.85 -11.00
CA LYS A 100 12.71 14.47 -11.59
C LYS A 100 13.10 13.87 -12.94
N TYR A 101 12.91 12.57 -13.09
CA TYR A 101 13.36 11.79 -14.23
C TYR A 101 12.21 10.99 -14.84
N SER A 102 12.29 10.80 -16.15
CA SER A 102 11.42 9.83 -16.85
C SER A 102 11.86 8.40 -16.58
N PHE A 103 10.91 7.48 -16.70
CA PHE A 103 11.18 6.08 -16.47
C PHE A 103 12.30 5.55 -17.37
N SER A 104 12.41 6.02 -18.61
CA SER A 104 13.47 5.60 -19.55
C SER A 104 14.87 6.06 -19.12
N GLU A 105 14.97 7.25 -18.48
CA GLU A 105 16.22 7.85 -18.00
C GLU A 105 16.79 7.15 -16.75
N LEU A 106 15.99 6.35 -16.04
CA LEU A 106 16.45 5.61 -14.86
C LEU A 106 17.43 4.47 -15.19
N THR A 107 18.36 4.24 -14.26
CA THR A 107 19.23 3.07 -14.28
C THR A 107 18.44 1.76 -14.14
N ARG A 108 19.02 0.63 -14.55
CA ARG A 108 18.38 -0.68 -14.43
C ARG A 108 18.04 -1.04 -12.98
N GLU A 109 18.89 -0.62 -12.05
CA GLU A 109 18.68 -0.84 -10.61
C GLU A 109 17.49 -0.05 -10.09
N GLU A 110 17.38 1.24 -10.43
CA GLU A 110 16.24 2.09 -10.04
C GLU A 110 14.92 1.60 -10.64
N LYS A 111 14.94 1.18 -11.91
CA LYS A 111 13.77 0.54 -12.55
C LYS A 111 13.34 -0.71 -11.80
N THR A 112 14.29 -1.57 -11.42
CA THR A 112 13.99 -2.79 -10.68
C THR A 112 13.41 -2.47 -9.30
N LYS A 113 14.00 -1.50 -8.58
CA LYS A 113 13.46 -1.06 -7.28
C LYS A 113 12.05 -0.51 -7.41
N ALA A 114 11.76 0.29 -8.44
CA ALA A 114 10.43 0.82 -8.70
C ALA A 114 9.41 -0.30 -8.97
N LEU A 115 9.76 -1.26 -9.83
CA LEU A 115 8.90 -2.39 -10.17
C LEU A 115 8.65 -3.32 -8.97
N VAL A 116 9.70 -3.65 -8.20
CA VAL A 116 9.58 -4.47 -7.00
C VAL A 116 8.73 -3.77 -5.95
N SER A 117 8.94 -2.47 -5.72
CA SER A 117 8.14 -1.69 -4.77
C SER A 117 6.67 -1.65 -5.17
N GLY A 118 6.37 -1.47 -6.47
CA GLY A 118 5.00 -1.55 -6.99
C GLY A 118 4.38 -2.94 -6.80
N ALA A 119 5.13 -4.00 -7.11
CA ALA A 119 4.66 -5.38 -6.94
C ALA A 119 4.38 -5.73 -5.46
N VAL A 120 5.26 -5.30 -4.53
CA VAL A 120 5.06 -5.47 -3.09
C VAL A 120 3.83 -4.70 -2.62
N SER A 121 3.61 -3.48 -3.10
CA SER A 121 2.41 -2.69 -2.79
C SER A 121 1.14 -3.43 -3.24
N MET A 122 1.08 -3.84 -4.50
CA MET A 122 -0.06 -4.54 -5.08
C MET A 122 -0.35 -5.86 -4.33
N ALA A 123 0.67 -6.69 -4.14
CA ALA A 123 0.54 -7.95 -3.41
C ALA A 123 0.13 -7.74 -1.95
N GLY A 124 0.68 -6.71 -1.29
CA GLY A 124 0.34 -6.34 0.08
C GLY A 124 -1.13 -5.97 0.23
N TRP A 125 -1.65 -5.08 -0.61
CA TRP A 125 -3.05 -4.64 -0.53
C TRP A 125 -4.02 -5.77 -0.87
N VAL A 126 -3.77 -6.50 -1.96
CA VAL A 126 -4.63 -7.61 -2.40
C VAL A 126 -4.58 -8.75 -1.39
N GLY A 127 -3.38 -9.16 -0.95
CA GLY A 127 -3.19 -10.24 0.01
C GLY A 127 -3.83 -9.94 1.36
N ALA A 128 -3.61 -8.74 1.90
CA ALA A 128 -4.21 -8.34 3.17
C ALA A 128 -5.74 -8.25 3.10
N ALA A 129 -6.30 -7.80 1.97
CA ALA A 129 -7.74 -7.74 1.75
C ALA A 129 -8.36 -9.13 1.65
N LEU A 130 -7.80 -10.03 0.83
CA LEU A 130 -8.31 -11.39 0.66
C LEU A 130 -8.28 -12.20 1.96
N LEU A 131 -7.17 -12.14 2.70
CA LEU A 131 -7.08 -12.79 4.01
C LEU A 131 -8.00 -12.14 5.04
N GLY A 132 -8.21 -10.83 4.95
CA GLY A 132 -9.22 -10.13 5.75
C GLY A 132 -10.63 -10.66 5.52
N LEU A 133 -11.02 -10.88 4.26
CA LEU A 133 -12.31 -11.46 3.91
C LEU A 133 -12.42 -12.92 4.37
N LEU A 134 -11.35 -13.70 4.20
CA LEU A 134 -11.29 -15.09 4.68
C LEU A 134 -11.50 -15.18 6.20
N LEU A 135 -10.94 -14.25 6.98
CA LEU A 135 -11.13 -14.22 8.44
C LEU A 135 -12.56 -13.85 8.87
N VAL A 136 -13.33 -13.18 8.00
CA VAL A 136 -14.70 -12.76 8.30
C VAL A 136 -15.72 -13.82 7.88
N TYR A 137 -15.47 -14.52 6.76
CA TYR A 137 -16.43 -15.42 6.13
C TYR A 137 -16.01 -16.90 6.09
N GLY A 138 -14.77 -17.21 6.45
CA GLY A 138 -14.21 -18.57 6.46
C GLY A 138 -14.17 -19.20 7.84
#